data_AF-A0A8S8YIC7-F1
#
_entry.id   AF-A0A8S8YIC7-F1
#
_cell.length_a   1.000
_cell.length_b   1.000
_cell.length_c   1.000
_cell.angle_alpha   90.00
_cell.angle_beta   90.00
_cell.angle_gamma   90.00
#
_symmetry.space_group_name_H-M   'P 1'
#
loop_
_entity.id
_entity.type
_entity.pdbx_description
1 polymer ?
#
loop_
_entity_poly.entity_id
_entity_poly.type
_entity_poly.pdbx_seq_one_letter_code
_entity_poly.pdbx_strand_id
1 'polypeptide(L)' 'MGKVTASILWTGSKERGEALLAAISPDDPDDFTVELLDFSDYVELRIGVTTDGLGRSRSSVDDILACLSAAESGLDSLD' A
#
# COMPACT_ATOMS: atom_id res chain seq x y z
N MET A 1 -12.55 -9.69 20.22
CA MET A 1 -11.26 -9.87 19.53
C MET A 1 -10.40 -8.64 19.82
N GLY A 2 -9.07 -8.78 19.88
CA GLY A 2 -8.19 -7.62 20.02
C GLY A 2 -8.15 -6.81 18.72
N LYS A 3 -7.98 -5.49 18.83
CA LYS A 3 -7.68 -4.64 17.68
C LYS A 3 -6.25 -4.90 17.20
N VAL A 4 -6.06 -4.90 15.89
CA VAL A 4 -4.76 -5.05 15.24
C VAL A 4 -4.55 -3.86 14.33
N THR A 5 -3.37 -3.27 14.41
CA THR A 5 -2.92 -2.20 13.52
C THR A 5 -1.65 -2.64 12.84
N ALA A 6 -1.60 -2.51 11.53
CA ALA A 6 -0.44 -2.79 10.70
C ALA A 6 -0.15 -1.59 9.80
N SER A 7 1.12 -1.41 9.45
CA SER A 7 1.56 -0.33 8.55
C SER A 7 2.55 -0.86 7.52
N ILE A 8 2.36 -0.48 6.26
CA ILE A 8 3.31 -0.74 5.18
C ILE A 8 3.95 0.60 4.83
N LEU A 9 5.28 0.59 4.72
CA LEU A 9 6.06 1.73 4.29
C LEU A 9 6.87 1.34 3.06
N TRP A 10 6.65 2.05 1.95
CA TRP A 10 7.41 1.88 0.72
C TRP A 10 8.06 3.20 0.34
N THR A 11 9.28 3.14 -0.19
CA THR A 11 10.05 4.30 -0.65
C THR A 11 10.58 4.08 -2.05
N GLY A 12 10.47 5.07 -2.93
CA GLY A 12 10.99 4.97 -4.28
C GLY A 12 10.84 6.27 -5.08
N SER A 13 10.86 6.15 -6.40
CA SER A 13 10.65 7.30 -7.29
C SER A 13 9.20 7.76 -7.27
N LYS A 14 8.98 9.05 -7.53
CA LYS A 14 7.65 9.64 -7.59
C LYS A 14 6.71 8.93 -8.55
N GLU A 15 7.19 8.66 -9.77
CA GLU A 15 6.41 7.99 -10.81
C GLU A 15 5.95 6.58 -10.37
N ARG A 16 6.84 5.81 -9.75
CA ARG A 16 6.48 4.49 -9.21
C ARG A 16 5.51 4.61 -8.04
N GLY A 17 5.73 5.57 -7.13
CA GLY A 17 4.83 5.80 -5.99
C GLY A 17 3.41 6.21 -6.40
N GLU A 18 3.28 7.06 -7.42
CA GLU A 18 1.98 7.45 -7.98
C GLU A 18 1.26 6.27 -8.65
N ALA A 19 2.01 5.42 -9.37
CA ALA A 19 1.46 4.21 -9.97
C ALA A 19 0.99 3.18 -8.93
N LEU A 20 1.77 2.98 -7.86
CA LEU A 20 1.40 2.10 -6.75
C LEU A 20 0.17 2.62 -6.00
N LEU A 21 0.09 3.93 -5.75
CA LEU A 21 -1.08 4.57 -5.14
C LEU A 21 -2.35 4.35 -5.99
N ALA A 22 -2.22 4.50 -7.31
CA ALA A 22 -3.31 4.28 -8.25
C ALA A 22 -3.79 2.82 -8.30
N ALA A 23 -2.90 1.86 -8.00
CA ALA A 23 -3.24 0.44 -7.99
C ALA A 23 -4.12 0.02 -6.81
N ILE A 24 -4.01 0.70 -5.66
CA ILE A 24 -4.75 0.34 -4.43
C ILE A 24 -5.88 1.33 -4.08
N SER A 25 -5.87 2.54 -4.63
CA SER A 25 -6.97 3.51 -4.45
C SER A 25 -8.37 3.05 -4.91
N PRO A 26 -8.53 2.14 -5.90
CA PRO A 26 -9.85 1.69 -6.32
C PRO A 26 -10.54 0.73 -5.35
N ASP A 27 -9.81 0.09 -4.43
CA ASP A 27 -10.24 -1.20 -3.85
C ASP A 27 -11.12 -1.12 -2.59
N ASP A 28 -11.01 -0.10 -1.72
CA ASP A 28 -12.06 0.31 -0.76
C ASP A 28 -11.48 1.34 0.26
N PRO A 29 -11.90 2.61 0.23
CA PRO A 29 -11.35 3.67 1.08
C PRO A 29 -11.70 3.52 2.57
N ASP A 30 -12.60 2.62 2.94
CA ASP A 30 -13.03 2.39 4.32
C ASP A 30 -12.16 1.36 5.08
N ASP A 31 -11.37 0.55 4.37
CA ASP A 31 -10.62 -0.58 4.97
C ASP A 31 -9.17 -0.23 5.35
N PHE A 32 -8.60 0.81 4.75
CA PHE A 32 -7.25 1.27 5.07
C PHE A 32 -7.05 2.77 4.75
N THR A 33 -5.97 3.32 5.32
CA THR A 33 -5.51 4.68 5.05
C THR A 33 -4.30 4.62 4.13
N VAL A 34 -4.20 5.57 3.19
CA VAL A 34 -3.05 5.67 2.29
C VAL A 34 -2.64 7.12 2.11
N GLU A 35 -1.33 7.39 2.16
CA GLU A 35 -0.74 8.70 1.92
C GLU A 35 0.55 8.55 1.10
N LEU A 36 0.75 9.43 0.12
CA LEU A 36 2.00 9.57 -0.61
C LEU A 36 2.67 10.89 -0.22
N LEU A 37 3.85 10.81 0.38
CA LEU A 37 4.60 11.97 0.85
C LEU A 37 5.78 12.21 -0.08
N ASP A 38 5.88 13.43 -0.62
CA ASP A 38 7.03 13.88 -1.40
C ASP A 38 8.18 14.31 -0.48
N PHE A 39 9.35 13.70 -0.65
CA PHE A 39 10.63 14.16 -0.10
C PHE A 39 11.52 14.66 -1.25
N SER A 40 12.64 15.31 -0.91
CA SER A 40 13.52 15.94 -1.91
C SER A 40 13.99 14.98 -3.01
N ASP A 41 14.29 13.74 -2.65
CA ASP A 41 14.95 12.76 -3.55
C ASP A 41 14.11 11.49 -3.79
N TYR A 42 13.02 11.31 -3.05
CA TYR A 42 12.18 10.12 -3.09
C TYR A 42 10.77 10.44 -2.63
N VAL A 43 9.84 9.50 -2.83
CA VAL A 43 8.51 9.55 -2.22
C VAL A 43 8.33 8.38 -1.26
N GLU A 44 7.45 8.57 -0.29
CA GLU A 44 7.10 7.55 0.69
C GLU A 44 5.59 7.26 0.62
N LEU A 45 5.25 6.01 0.30
CA LEU A 45 3.87 5.52 0.34
C LEU A 45 3.62 4.87 1.70
N ARG A 46 2.75 5.49 2.49
CA ARG A 46 2.32 5.03 3.81
C ARG A 46 0.94 4.40 3.70
N ILE A 47 0.81 3.16 4.15
CA ILE A 47 -0.47 2.46 4.19
C ILE A 47 -0.73 2.00 5.62
N GLY A 48 -1.87 2.37 6.20
CA GLY A 48 -2.27 2.00 7.55
C GLY A 48 -3.54 1.16 7.55
N VAL A 49 -3.49 -0.03 8.17
CA VAL A 49 -4.60 -0.99 8.23
C VAL A 49 -4.99 -1.19 9.70
N THR A 50 -6.27 -1.03 10.04
CA THR A 50 -6.79 -1.28 11.39
C THR A 50 -7.99 -2.22 11.33
N THR A 51 -7.87 -3.39 11.96
CA THR A 51 -8.89 -4.45 11.89
C THR A 51 -9.12 -5.10 13.25
N ASP A 52 -10.23 -5.84 13.37
CA ASP A 52 -10.50 -6.70 14.53
C ASP A 52 -9.96 -8.11 14.29
N GLY A 53 -8.94 -8.51 15.06
CA GLY A 53 -8.35 -9.84 15.04
C GLY A 53 -7.25 -10.04 13.97
N LEU A 54 -6.26 -10.87 14.32
CA LEU A 54 -5.08 -11.12 13.50
C LEU A 54 -5.40 -11.73 12.13
N GLY A 55 -6.41 -12.60 12.05
CA GLY A 55 -6.79 -13.25 10.79
C GLY A 55 -7.28 -12.27 9.74
N ARG A 56 -8.10 -11.28 10.14
CA ARG A 56 -8.57 -10.22 9.25
C ARG A 56 -7.43 -9.29 8.87
N SER A 57 -6.62 -8.87 9.83
CA SER A 57 -5.44 -8.03 9.56
C SER A 57 -4.50 -8.66 8.55
N ARG A 58 -4.26 -9.98 8.66
CA ARG A 58 -3.43 -10.71 7.71
C ARG A 58 -4.03 -10.68 6.31
N SER A 59 -5.32 -11.01 6.16
CA SER A 59 -5.99 -11.01 4.85
C SER A 59 -5.87 -9.65 4.18
N SER A 60 -6.22 -8.57 4.89
CA SER A 60 -6.17 -7.22 4.33
C SER A 60 -4.75 -6.81 3.92
N VAL A 61 -3.74 -7.15 4.72
CA VAL A 61 -2.34 -6.86 4.37
C VAL A 61 -1.87 -7.70 3.18
N ASP A 62 -2.23 -8.99 3.13
CA ASP A 62 -1.87 -9.89 2.03
C ASP A 62 -2.50 -9.41 0.70
N ASP A 63 -3.75 -8.96 0.72
CA ASP A 63 -4.48 -8.43 -0.45
C ASP A 63 -3.82 -7.13 -0.98
N ILE A 64 -3.50 -6.18 -0.09
CA ILE A 64 -2.81 -4.93 -0.45
C ILE A 64 -1.44 -5.22 -1.07
N LEU A 65 -0.65 -6.09 -0.44
CA LEU A 65 0.68 -6.43 -0.94
C LEU A 65 0.62 -7.14 -2.30
N ALA A 66 -0.43 -7.94 -2.55
CA ALA A 66 -0.62 -8.58 -3.85
C ALA A 66 -0.87 -7.54 -4.96
N CYS A 67 -1.74 -6.55 -4.73
CA CYS A 67 -2.00 -5.47 -5.70
C CYS A 67 -0.74 -4.62 -5.96
N LEU A 68 -0.02 -4.25 -4.91
CA LEU A 68 1.24 -3.49 -5.04
C LEU A 68 2.30 -4.27 -5.81
N SER A 69 2.47 -5.56 -5.50
CA SER A 69 3.44 -6.42 -6.18
C SER A 69 3.13 -6.59 -7.68
N ALA A 70 1.84 -6.73 -8.02
CA ALA A 70 1.42 -6.81 -9.41
C ALA A 70 1.68 -5.50 -10.18
N ALA A 71 1.37 -4.36 -9.57
CA ALA A 71 1.64 -3.05 -10.16
C ALA A 71 3.14 -2.80 -10.34
N GLU A 72 3.95 -3.10 -9.32
CA GLU A 72 5.41 -2.96 -9.39
C GLU A 72 6.02 -3.82 -10.50
N SER A 73 5.59 -5.08 -10.62
CA SER A 73 6.03 -5.98 -11.70
C SER A 73 5.66 -5.46 -13.10
N GLY A 74 4.50 -4.81 -13.22
CA GLY A 74 4.06 -4.16 -14.45
C GLY A 74 4.95 -2.98 -14.84
N LEU A 75 5.42 -2.21 -13.85
CA LEU A 75 6.33 -1.08 -14.07
C LEU A 75 7.73 -1.56 -14.45
N ASP A 76 8.26 -2.59 -13.79
CA ASP A 76 9.57 -3.17 -14.10
C ASP A 76 9.63 -3.79 -15.51
N SER A 77 8.48 -4.18 -16.08
CA SER A 77 8.42 -4.73 -17.45
C SER A 77 8.50 -3.65 -18.55
N LEU A 78 8.41 -2.37 -18.17
CA LEU A 78 8.45 -1.21 -19.08
C LEU A 78 9.82 -0.52 -19.11
N ASP A 79 10.72 -0.86 -18.16
CA ASP A 79 12.10 -0.38 -18.04
C ASP A 79 13.10 -1.24 -18.86
#